data_AF-A0A4Q3VHC9-F1
#
_entry.id   AF-A0A4Q3VHC9-F1
#
_cell.length_a   1.000
_cell.length_b   1.000
_cell.length_c   1.000
_cell.angle_alpha   90.00
_cell.angle_beta   90.00
_cell.angle_gamma   90.00
#
_symmetry.space_group_name_H-M   'P 1'
#
loop_
_entity.id
_entity.type
_entity.pdbx_description
1 polymer ?
#
loop_
_entity_poly.entity_id
_entity_poly.type
_entity_poly.pdbx_seq_one_letter_code
_entity_poly.pdbx_strand_id
1 'polypeptide(L)'
;MANQVAARLEGDDYQHLIAWLHVLELKRPQRMVQSVSVEDAEAGSADDVTVRHRMESSRPDCFYQVKYHRDQGKGYSTSVLTKPRTDGGTGLLQKLFITWKKLRQHSTRPFEIHLVSNWAWDTSTGLGAAFSGTHNGAKEDFFTSGPKSVLGKEREKWRQHLGASGEEFEDFVRSLRFDLGATCFNEREEIVKYLMEFSGLKNDAAALKTAVGIVREWVRLGVQTIDLALLDRTIQEHGLKALVPLERCVTVLLTTVKAQRIDLLPDHVIDWRDRFDGPANEKGHAVRHDVSWNEDLLPELLALESRVAEERGCQLVRLRGLSRLSAWFGIGRAFSENARYVLEVDQKGQLWRSDTEPSEDLKLLPLEEYEFDGPPEVVAVGISISDSLDEDVRHHLASTRSAWKLLLVEPNRPKGHDCIVSAADAIALARQSKEMIRAFARKHGAKQVLLFYLGPLSGACFIGHVLNAMGARVQIMEYQDSTDPTYAPAFLL
;
A
#
# COMPACT_ATOMS: atom_id res chain seq x y z
N MET A 1 -34.65 21.12 5.73
CA MET A 1 -33.54 22.06 6.02
C MET A 1 -32.46 21.42 6.89
N ALA A 2 -32.74 20.82 8.05
CA ALA A 2 -31.73 20.16 8.89
C ALA A 2 -30.88 19.10 8.15
N ASN A 3 -31.49 18.22 7.34
CA ASN A 3 -30.75 17.23 6.55
C ASN A 3 -29.84 17.83 5.47
N GLN A 4 -30.18 19.00 4.92
CA GLN A 4 -29.34 19.69 3.93
C GLN A 4 -28.15 20.38 4.60
N VAL A 5 -28.36 20.95 5.80
CA VAL A 5 -27.29 21.54 6.61
C VAL A 5 -26.30 20.46 7.04
N ALA A 6 -26.78 19.32 7.54
CA ALA A 6 -25.93 18.22 7.95
C ALA A 6 -25.11 17.64 6.77
N ALA A 7 -25.73 17.49 5.60
CA ALA A 7 -25.04 16.98 4.41
C ALA A 7 -23.95 17.94 3.90
N ARG A 8 -24.16 19.24 4.06
CA ARG A 8 -23.15 20.26 3.76
C ARG A 8 -21.99 20.18 4.74
N LEU A 9 -22.27 20.15 6.04
CA LEU A 9 -21.23 20.08 7.07
C LEU A 9 -20.34 18.84 6.92
N GLU A 10 -20.93 17.67 6.65
CA GLU A 10 -20.14 16.46 6.38
C GLU A 10 -19.31 16.55 5.10
N GLY A 11 -19.83 17.22 4.06
CA GLY A 11 -19.06 17.48 2.84
C GLY A 11 -17.85 18.37 3.12
N ASP A 12 -18.06 19.46 3.85
CA ASP A 12 -17.01 20.40 4.23
C ASP A 12 -15.96 19.69 5.12
N ASP A 13 -16.39 18.88 6.11
CA ASP A 13 -15.48 18.14 6.98
C ASP A 13 -14.69 17.07 6.22
N TYR A 14 -15.31 16.39 5.24
CA TYR A 14 -14.59 15.44 4.38
C TYR A 14 -13.52 16.14 3.51
N GLN A 15 -13.85 17.32 2.98
CA GLN A 15 -12.88 18.17 2.28
C GLN A 15 -11.75 18.62 3.22
N HIS A 16 -12.05 19.07 4.42
CA HIS A 16 -11.03 19.49 5.39
C HIS A 16 -10.12 18.35 5.84
N LEU A 17 -10.63 17.11 5.94
CA LEU A 17 -9.80 15.93 6.19
C LEU A 17 -8.80 15.69 5.04
N ILE A 18 -9.24 15.83 3.79
CA ILE A 18 -8.37 15.71 2.61
C ILE A 18 -7.35 16.85 2.56
N ALA A 19 -7.76 18.08 2.87
CA ALA A 19 -6.86 19.22 2.96
C ALA A 19 -5.77 18.97 4.01
N TRP A 20 -6.15 18.54 5.22
CA TRP A 20 -5.20 18.25 6.29
C TRP A 20 -4.24 17.12 5.92
N LEU A 21 -4.72 16.07 5.24
CA LEU A 21 -3.89 15.00 4.70
C LEU A 21 -2.75 15.55 3.84
N HIS A 22 -3.04 16.44 2.90
CA HIS A 22 -2.04 17.05 2.02
C HIS A 22 -1.15 18.05 2.76
N VAL A 23 -1.69 18.81 3.71
CA VAL A 23 -0.90 19.71 4.57
C VAL A 23 0.17 18.93 5.33
N LEU A 24 -0.13 17.74 5.83
CA LEU A 24 0.87 16.90 6.51
C LEU A 24 2.00 16.42 5.59
N GLU A 25 1.82 16.42 4.26
CA GLU A 25 2.90 16.10 3.31
C GLU A 25 4.04 17.13 3.33
N LEU A 26 3.79 18.37 3.79
CA LEU A 26 4.84 19.38 4.03
C LEU A 26 5.90 18.88 5.01
N LYS A 27 5.55 17.98 5.94
CA LYS A 27 6.47 17.39 6.91
C LYS A 27 7.29 16.22 6.35
N ARG A 28 7.06 15.82 5.10
CA ARG A 28 7.71 14.68 4.44
C ARG A 28 8.63 15.18 3.33
N PRO A 29 9.94 15.36 3.58
CA PRO A 29 10.88 15.94 2.60
C PRO A 29 10.86 15.24 1.24
N GLN A 30 10.69 13.92 1.22
CA GLN A 30 10.63 13.08 0.01
C GLN A 30 9.44 13.42 -0.90
N ARG A 31 8.36 14.02 -0.34
CA ARG A 31 7.20 14.46 -1.12
C ARG A 31 7.52 15.71 -1.93
N MET A 32 8.54 16.49 -1.54
CA MET A 32 8.91 17.75 -2.19
C MET A 32 7.74 18.73 -2.31
N VAL A 33 6.79 18.70 -1.37
CA VAL A 33 5.69 19.69 -1.31
C VAL A 33 6.28 21.02 -0.83
N GLN A 34 5.95 22.09 -1.55
CA GLN A 34 6.34 23.45 -1.20
C GLN A 34 5.23 24.15 -0.40
N SER A 35 3.99 24.04 -0.88
CA SER A 35 2.84 24.64 -0.22
C SER A 35 1.54 23.92 -0.55
N VAL A 36 0.56 24.11 0.31
CA VAL A 36 -0.83 23.66 0.15
C VAL A 36 -1.77 24.86 0.25
N SER A 37 -2.85 24.85 -0.52
CA SER A 37 -3.92 25.86 -0.48
C SER A 37 -5.27 25.17 -0.33
N VAL A 38 -6.24 25.85 0.29
CA VAL A 38 -7.62 25.37 0.46
C VAL A 38 -8.54 26.50 0.01
N GLU A 39 -9.52 26.21 -0.85
CA GLU A 39 -10.30 27.22 -1.57
C GLU A 39 -9.40 28.16 -2.40
N ASP A 40 -8.55 27.56 -3.24
CA ASP A 40 -7.56 28.27 -4.07
C ASP A 40 -8.24 29.09 -5.17
N ALA A 41 -8.15 30.42 -5.06
CA ALA A 41 -8.78 31.35 -5.99
C ALA A 41 -8.26 31.23 -7.44
N GLU A 42 -7.06 30.69 -7.64
CA GLU A 42 -6.46 30.50 -8.96
C GLU A 42 -6.95 29.21 -9.62
N ALA A 43 -7.43 28.24 -8.85
CA ALA A 43 -7.72 26.87 -9.29
C ALA A 43 -9.12 26.64 -9.89
N GLY A 44 -9.88 27.70 -10.16
CA GLY A 44 -11.15 27.57 -10.90
C GLY A 44 -12.20 26.79 -10.12
N SER A 45 -12.58 25.60 -10.59
CA SER A 45 -13.47 24.67 -9.86
C SER A 45 -12.74 23.47 -9.27
N ALA A 46 -11.43 23.40 -9.36
CA ALA A 46 -10.62 22.40 -8.66
C ALA A 46 -9.86 23.07 -7.51
N ASP A 47 -10.60 23.86 -6.75
CA ASP A 47 -10.15 24.82 -5.75
C ASP A 47 -10.18 24.29 -4.32
N ASP A 48 -10.85 23.16 -4.07
CA ASP A 48 -11.03 22.61 -2.73
C ASP A 48 -9.69 22.37 -2.02
N VAL A 49 -8.68 21.84 -2.74
CA VAL A 49 -7.28 21.72 -2.27
C VAL A 49 -6.33 21.89 -3.46
N THR A 50 -5.23 22.63 -3.28
CA THR A 50 -4.10 22.69 -4.24
C THR A 50 -2.82 22.28 -3.54
N VAL A 51 -2.01 21.43 -4.18
CA VAL A 51 -0.67 21.05 -3.71
C VAL A 51 0.35 21.50 -4.74
N ARG A 52 1.24 22.41 -4.34
CA ARG A 52 2.34 22.90 -5.17
C ARG A 52 3.64 22.24 -4.74
N HIS A 53 4.36 21.65 -5.69
CA HIS A 53 5.63 20.99 -5.43
C HIS A 53 6.81 21.93 -5.67
N ARG A 54 7.94 21.68 -5.01
CA ARG A 54 9.19 22.42 -5.22
C ARG A 54 9.64 22.35 -6.69
N MET A 55 10.31 23.39 -7.17
CA MET A 55 10.73 23.51 -8.57
C MET A 55 11.68 22.40 -9.02
N GLU A 56 12.47 21.86 -8.10
CA GLU A 56 13.40 20.76 -8.35
C GLU A 56 12.69 19.41 -8.46
N SER A 57 11.42 19.32 -8.09
CA SER A 57 10.64 18.09 -8.17
C SER A 57 10.16 17.84 -9.60
N SER A 58 10.26 16.60 -10.05
CA SER A 58 9.60 16.14 -11.28
C SER A 58 8.10 15.91 -11.12
N ARG A 59 7.57 16.04 -9.90
CA ARG A 59 6.14 15.87 -9.61
C ARG A 59 5.32 17.05 -10.17
N PRO A 60 4.13 16.79 -10.75
CA PRO A 60 3.22 17.85 -11.19
C PRO A 60 2.58 18.54 -10.00
N ASP A 61 2.13 19.78 -10.18
CA ASP A 61 1.24 20.42 -9.22
C ASP A 61 -0.15 19.77 -9.29
N CYS A 62 -0.83 19.61 -8.16
CA CYS A 62 -2.08 18.86 -8.08
C CYS A 62 -3.23 19.77 -7.61
N PHE A 63 -4.34 19.76 -8.33
CA PHE A 63 -5.54 20.54 -8.07
C PHE A 63 -6.71 19.59 -7.81
N TYR A 64 -7.33 19.67 -6.64
CA TYR A 64 -8.32 18.70 -6.19
C TYR A 64 -9.71 19.32 -6.12
N GLN A 65 -10.67 18.67 -6.75
CA GLN A 65 -12.10 18.85 -6.51
C GLN A 65 -12.61 17.63 -5.73
N VAL A 66 -13.05 17.85 -4.50
CA VAL A 66 -13.61 16.88 -3.57
C VAL A 66 -15.14 16.85 -3.67
N LYS A 67 -15.72 15.65 -3.67
CA LYS A 67 -17.16 15.42 -3.62
C LYS A 67 -17.47 14.29 -2.65
N TYR A 68 -18.29 14.58 -1.63
CA TYR A 68 -18.76 13.59 -0.67
C TYR A 68 -20.23 13.24 -0.90
N HIS A 69 -20.55 11.96 -0.76
CA HIS A 69 -21.88 11.39 -0.90
C HIS A 69 -22.24 10.54 0.33
N ARG A 70 -23.39 10.80 0.95
CA ARG A 70 -23.84 10.05 2.15
C ARG A 70 -24.24 8.62 1.87
N ASP A 71 -24.80 8.37 0.69
CA ASP A 71 -25.18 7.03 0.23
C ASP A 71 -24.19 6.56 -0.84
N GLN A 72 -24.11 5.24 -1.03
CA GLN A 72 -23.30 4.59 -2.06
C GLN A 72 -24.20 4.02 -3.18
N GLY A 73 -25.42 4.56 -3.35
CA GLY A 73 -26.42 3.99 -4.26
C GLY A 73 -26.21 4.31 -5.74
N LYS A 74 -25.18 5.09 -6.07
CA LYS A 74 -24.85 5.54 -7.43
C LYS A 74 -23.34 5.54 -7.64
N GLY A 75 -22.93 5.68 -8.90
CA GLY A 75 -21.53 5.83 -9.29
C GLY A 75 -21.36 6.92 -10.36
N TYR A 76 -20.11 7.28 -10.62
CA TYR A 76 -19.77 8.19 -11.70
C TYR A 76 -19.90 7.51 -13.06
N SER A 77 -20.49 8.24 -13.99
CA SER A 77 -20.61 7.87 -15.40
C SER A 77 -20.57 9.14 -16.24
N THR A 78 -20.48 9.00 -17.56
CA THR A 78 -20.58 10.14 -18.47
C THR A 78 -21.82 10.99 -18.22
N SER A 79 -22.97 10.36 -17.98
CA SER A 79 -24.21 11.11 -17.71
C SER A 79 -24.11 11.90 -16.41
N VAL A 80 -23.53 11.33 -15.35
CA VAL A 80 -23.33 12.04 -14.07
C VAL A 80 -22.32 13.19 -14.22
N LEU A 81 -21.22 12.96 -14.94
CA LEU A 81 -20.16 13.96 -15.13
C LEU A 81 -20.59 15.14 -16.00
N THR A 82 -21.45 14.90 -16.99
CA THR A 82 -21.92 15.92 -17.94
C THR A 82 -23.22 16.61 -17.49
N LYS A 83 -23.98 16.00 -16.58
CA LYS A 83 -25.27 16.54 -16.13
C LYS A 83 -25.09 17.82 -15.28
N PRO A 84 -25.74 18.94 -15.65
CA PRO A 84 -25.83 20.12 -14.82
C PRO A 84 -26.55 19.86 -13.50
N ARG A 85 -26.13 20.54 -12.42
CA ARG A 85 -26.85 20.52 -11.13
C ARG A 85 -28.17 21.30 -11.16
N THR A 86 -28.26 22.31 -12.02
CA THR A 86 -29.42 23.19 -12.21
C THR A 86 -29.70 23.35 -13.70
N ASP A 87 -30.94 23.66 -14.06
CA ASP A 87 -31.30 23.96 -15.45
C ASP A 87 -30.46 25.14 -15.97
N GLY A 88 -29.76 24.95 -17.09
CA GLY A 88 -28.82 25.92 -17.66
C GLY A 88 -27.44 25.99 -16.98
N GLY A 89 -27.17 25.17 -15.97
CA GLY A 89 -25.86 25.10 -15.29
C GLY A 89 -24.79 24.32 -16.07
N THR A 90 -23.56 24.34 -15.58
CA THR A 90 -22.45 23.54 -16.12
C THR A 90 -22.32 22.19 -15.41
N GLY A 91 -22.09 21.12 -16.18
CA GLY A 91 -21.72 19.81 -15.66
C GLY A 91 -20.33 19.82 -15.02
N LEU A 92 -20.04 18.80 -14.20
CA LEU A 92 -18.75 18.69 -13.51
C LEU A 92 -17.58 18.62 -14.51
N LEU A 93 -17.71 17.82 -15.57
CA LEU A 93 -16.67 17.69 -16.59
C LEU A 93 -16.39 19.04 -17.29
N GLN A 94 -17.44 19.81 -17.58
CA GLN A 94 -17.31 21.14 -18.17
C GLN A 94 -16.55 22.10 -17.25
N LYS A 95 -16.81 22.05 -15.94
CA LYS A 95 -16.11 22.87 -14.94
C LYS A 95 -14.62 22.54 -14.85
N LEU A 96 -14.29 21.24 -14.85
CA LEU A 96 -12.90 20.79 -14.85
C LEU A 96 -12.19 21.20 -16.15
N PHE A 97 -12.87 21.14 -17.29
CA PHE A 97 -12.31 21.59 -18.57
C PHE A 97 -12.04 23.10 -18.60
N ILE A 98 -12.97 23.92 -18.10
CA ILE A 98 -12.76 25.38 -17.96
C ILE A 98 -11.58 25.65 -17.01
N THR A 99 -11.49 24.90 -15.92
CA THR A 99 -10.38 25.00 -14.96
C THR A 99 -9.05 24.66 -15.62
N TRP A 100 -8.98 23.56 -16.36
CA TRP A 100 -7.80 23.16 -17.11
C TRP A 100 -7.34 24.24 -18.10
N LYS A 101 -8.28 24.86 -18.85
CA LYS A 101 -7.94 25.98 -19.76
C LYS A 101 -7.34 27.16 -19.02
N LYS A 102 -7.91 27.53 -17.86
CA LYS A 102 -7.40 28.61 -17.01
C LYS A 102 -5.98 28.27 -16.51
N LEU A 103 -5.78 27.07 -15.95
CA LEU A 103 -4.49 26.64 -15.43
C LEU A 103 -3.42 26.58 -16.53
N ARG A 104 -3.75 26.07 -17.72
CA ARG A 104 -2.82 26.01 -18.87
C ARG A 104 -2.30 27.40 -19.29
N GLN A 105 -3.04 28.48 -19.03
CA GLN A 105 -2.60 29.84 -19.35
C GLN A 105 -1.61 30.42 -18.32
N HIS A 106 -1.61 29.91 -17.08
CA HIS A 106 -0.85 30.48 -15.97
C HIS A 106 0.27 29.55 -15.47
N SER A 107 0.15 28.25 -15.69
CA SER A 107 1.10 27.24 -15.22
C SER A 107 2.23 27.04 -16.24
N THR A 108 3.47 27.18 -15.78
CA THR A 108 4.68 26.86 -16.56
C THR A 108 5.17 25.43 -16.31
N ARG A 109 4.52 24.70 -15.39
CA ARG A 109 4.82 23.32 -15.01
C ARG A 109 3.68 22.37 -15.37
N PRO A 110 3.97 21.07 -15.52
CA PRO A 110 2.93 20.05 -15.59
C PRO A 110 2.03 20.10 -14.35
N PHE A 111 0.74 19.88 -14.55
CA PHE A 111 -0.24 19.81 -13.48
C PHE A 111 -1.26 18.71 -13.72
N GLU A 112 -1.88 18.26 -12.63
CA GLU A 112 -2.95 17.27 -12.62
C GLU A 112 -4.20 17.83 -11.95
N ILE A 113 -5.37 17.46 -12.47
CA ILE A 113 -6.66 17.81 -11.89
C ILE A 113 -7.33 16.53 -11.39
N HIS A 114 -7.55 16.46 -10.09
CA HIS A 114 -8.07 15.31 -9.37
C HIS A 114 -9.54 15.50 -9.01
N LEU A 115 -10.39 14.56 -9.40
CA LEU A 115 -11.72 14.42 -8.82
C LEU A 115 -11.68 13.35 -7.73
N VAL A 116 -11.80 13.77 -6.47
CA VAL A 116 -11.80 12.89 -5.31
C VAL A 116 -13.23 12.67 -4.85
N SER A 117 -13.65 11.41 -4.72
CA SER A 117 -14.97 11.09 -4.21
C SER A 117 -15.07 9.69 -3.64
N ASN A 118 -15.94 9.54 -2.64
CA ASN A 118 -16.27 8.24 -2.06
C ASN A 118 -17.20 7.40 -2.95
N TRP A 119 -17.78 7.96 -4.01
CA TRP A 119 -18.43 7.20 -5.08
C TRP A 119 -17.41 6.62 -6.06
N ALA A 120 -17.61 5.35 -6.46
CA ALA A 120 -16.82 4.69 -7.49
C ALA A 120 -17.36 4.96 -8.90
N TRP A 121 -16.68 4.41 -9.91
CA TRP A 121 -17.24 4.32 -11.26
C TRP A 121 -18.49 3.45 -11.29
N ASP A 122 -19.47 3.84 -12.10
CA ASP A 122 -20.64 3.02 -12.41
C ASP A 122 -20.22 1.84 -13.29
N THR A 123 -20.34 0.63 -12.73
CA THR A 123 -19.92 -0.62 -13.37
C THR A 123 -20.73 -0.98 -14.61
N SER A 124 -21.94 -0.41 -14.77
CA SER A 124 -22.80 -0.68 -15.92
C SER A 124 -22.31 -0.03 -17.21
N THR A 125 -21.42 0.97 -17.12
CA THR A 125 -21.00 1.79 -18.26
C THR A 125 -19.73 1.32 -18.95
N GLY A 126 -18.91 0.50 -18.27
CA GLY A 126 -17.60 0.08 -18.75
C GLY A 126 -16.53 1.19 -18.78
N LEU A 127 -16.90 2.45 -18.47
CA LEU A 127 -15.99 3.59 -18.53
C LEU A 127 -14.84 3.48 -17.51
N GLY A 128 -15.10 2.92 -16.33
CA GLY A 128 -14.06 2.72 -15.31
C GLY A 128 -12.87 1.90 -15.79
N ALA A 129 -13.07 0.98 -16.75
CA ALA A 129 -11.99 0.18 -17.34
C ALA A 129 -10.97 1.01 -18.13
N ALA A 130 -11.36 2.22 -18.57
CA ALA A 130 -10.51 3.15 -19.28
C ALA A 130 -9.47 3.84 -18.38
N PHE A 131 -9.61 3.75 -17.06
CA PHE A 131 -8.73 4.41 -16.11
C PHE A 131 -7.85 3.40 -15.38
N SER A 132 -6.61 3.80 -15.11
CA SER A 132 -5.63 2.93 -14.47
C SER A 132 -5.85 2.84 -12.97
N GLY A 133 -5.75 1.63 -12.42
CA GLY A 133 -5.75 1.43 -10.97
C GLY A 133 -4.41 1.78 -10.28
N THR A 134 -3.38 2.17 -11.03
CA THR A 134 -2.07 2.54 -10.45
C THR A 134 -1.91 4.04 -10.22
N HIS A 135 -2.48 4.86 -11.10
CA HIS A 135 -2.30 6.32 -11.10
C HIS A 135 -3.60 7.07 -11.40
N ASN A 136 -4.75 6.39 -11.48
CA ASN A 136 -6.08 6.99 -11.67
C ASN A 136 -6.26 7.88 -12.92
N GLY A 137 -5.31 7.87 -13.86
CA GLY A 137 -5.37 8.52 -15.16
C GLY A 137 -5.95 7.63 -16.26
N ALA A 138 -6.28 8.22 -17.41
CA ALA A 138 -6.76 7.49 -18.57
C ALA A 138 -5.65 6.62 -19.19
N LYS A 139 -5.99 5.37 -19.54
CA LYS A 139 -5.12 4.43 -20.27
C LYS A 139 -5.06 4.80 -21.74
N GLU A 140 -4.03 4.32 -22.43
CA GLU A 140 -3.86 4.59 -23.86
C GLU A 140 -5.03 4.10 -24.72
N ASP A 141 -5.67 2.99 -24.32
CA ASP A 141 -6.87 2.47 -24.97
C ASP A 141 -8.04 3.45 -24.97
N PHE A 142 -8.13 4.36 -23.98
CA PHE A 142 -9.15 5.41 -23.98
C PHE A 142 -9.00 6.32 -25.21
N PHE A 143 -7.77 6.63 -25.62
CA PHE A 143 -7.46 7.52 -26.74
C PHE A 143 -7.49 6.79 -28.08
N THR A 144 -7.00 5.56 -28.13
CA THR A 144 -6.79 4.82 -29.38
C THR A 144 -7.97 3.95 -29.80
N SER A 145 -8.86 3.57 -28.87
CA SER A 145 -10.01 2.70 -29.20
C SER A 145 -10.86 3.26 -30.33
N GLY A 146 -11.27 2.39 -31.26
CA GLY A 146 -12.04 2.77 -32.44
C GLY A 146 -13.41 3.40 -32.10
N PRO A 147 -13.96 4.26 -32.96
CA PRO A 147 -15.14 5.08 -32.65
C PRO A 147 -16.43 4.28 -32.39
N LYS A 148 -16.49 3.01 -32.83
CA LYS A 148 -17.63 2.11 -32.60
C LYS A 148 -17.57 1.36 -31.28
N SER A 149 -16.41 1.32 -30.61
CA SER A 149 -16.23 0.67 -29.31
C SER A 149 -16.99 1.40 -28.20
N VAL A 150 -17.17 0.75 -27.05
CA VAL A 150 -17.77 1.39 -25.86
C VAL A 150 -16.96 2.63 -25.46
N LEU A 151 -15.63 2.49 -25.35
CA LEU A 151 -14.75 3.61 -24.97
C LEU A 151 -14.73 4.72 -26.02
N GLY A 152 -14.72 4.38 -27.31
CA GLY A 152 -14.77 5.37 -28.39
C GLY A 152 -16.06 6.20 -28.38
N LYS A 153 -17.20 5.58 -28.04
CA LYS A 153 -18.48 6.29 -27.88
C LYS A 153 -18.48 7.20 -26.66
N GLU A 154 -17.98 6.73 -25.52
CA GLU A 154 -17.88 7.57 -24.30
C GLU A 154 -16.92 8.75 -24.49
N ARG A 155 -15.76 8.50 -25.11
CA ARG A 155 -14.80 9.54 -25.50
C ARG A 155 -15.47 10.62 -26.37
N GLU A 156 -16.19 10.20 -27.40
CA GLU A 156 -16.84 11.14 -28.32
C GLU A 156 -17.97 11.93 -27.63
N LYS A 157 -18.75 11.32 -26.73
CA LYS A 157 -19.74 12.04 -25.91
C LYS A 157 -19.09 13.15 -25.08
N TRP A 158 -17.94 12.86 -24.45
CA TRP A 158 -17.22 13.86 -23.66
C TRP A 158 -16.71 14.99 -24.55
N ARG A 159 -16.05 14.66 -25.67
CA ARG A 159 -15.51 15.63 -26.61
C ARG A 159 -16.59 16.56 -27.18
N GLN A 160 -17.73 16.00 -27.59
CA GLN A 160 -18.88 16.76 -28.09
C GLN A 160 -19.49 17.66 -27.00
N HIS A 161 -19.65 17.13 -25.79
CA HIS A 161 -20.17 17.91 -24.66
C HIS A 161 -19.29 19.12 -24.35
N LEU A 162 -17.97 18.92 -24.35
CA LEU A 162 -17.00 19.98 -24.07
C LEU A 162 -16.81 20.96 -25.23
N GLY A 163 -17.17 20.57 -26.45
CA GLY A 163 -16.91 21.34 -27.67
C GLY A 163 -15.42 21.46 -28.01
N ALA A 164 -14.61 20.49 -27.57
CA ALA A 164 -13.15 20.53 -27.69
C ALA A 164 -12.64 19.95 -29.03
N SER A 165 -11.51 20.46 -29.51
CA SER A 165 -10.76 19.81 -30.60
C SER A 165 -10.19 18.47 -30.14
N GLY A 166 -9.74 17.61 -31.06
CA GLY A 166 -9.17 16.31 -30.72
C GLY A 166 -7.95 16.42 -29.80
N GLU A 167 -6.98 17.27 -30.18
CA GLU A 167 -5.76 17.53 -29.42
C GLU A 167 -6.05 18.20 -28.06
N GLU A 168 -6.92 19.20 -28.05
CA GLU A 168 -7.30 19.91 -26.81
C GLU A 168 -7.99 18.97 -25.81
N PHE A 169 -8.85 18.09 -26.31
CA PHE A 169 -9.53 17.08 -25.51
C PHE A 169 -8.56 16.06 -24.94
N GLU A 170 -7.61 15.59 -25.75
CA GLU A 170 -6.61 14.62 -25.34
C GLU A 170 -5.70 15.19 -24.24
N ASP A 171 -5.15 16.39 -24.43
CA ASP A 171 -4.34 17.08 -23.42
C ASP A 171 -5.10 17.23 -22.09
N PHE A 172 -6.37 17.64 -22.17
CA PHE A 172 -7.23 17.76 -21.00
C PHE A 172 -7.38 16.44 -20.27
N VAL A 173 -7.78 15.37 -20.96
CA VAL A 173 -8.01 14.07 -20.31
C VAL A 173 -6.72 13.48 -19.76
N ARG A 174 -5.56 13.70 -20.40
CA ARG A 174 -4.26 13.26 -19.87
C ARG A 174 -3.89 13.95 -18.55
N SER A 175 -4.39 15.16 -18.30
CA SER A 175 -4.24 15.87 -17.02
C SER A 175 -5.23 15.43 -15.93
N LEU A 176 -6.30 14.69 -16.27
CA LEU A 176 -7.31 14.27 -15.30
C LEU A 176 -6.90 13.04 -14.50
N ARG A 177 -7.28 13.04 -13.23
CA ARG A 177 -7.15 11.93 -12.30
C ARG A 177 -8.50 11.71 -11.60
N PHE A 178 -8.97 10.47 -11.58
CA PHE A 178 -10.25 10.10 -10.98
C PHE A 178 -10.02 9.26 -9.73
N ASP A 179 -9.82 9.93 -8.59
CA ASP A 179 -9.60 9.32 -7.27
C ASP A 179 -10.92 8.87 -6.64
N LEU A 180 -11.65 8.04 -7.39
CA LEU A 180 -13.00 7.58 -7.09
C LEU A 180 -13.02 6.31 -6.24
N GLY A 181 -14.15 6.05 -5.60
CA GLY A 181 -14.31 4.95 -4.63
C GLY A 181 -13.42 5.15 -3.41
N ALA A 182 -13.12 6.41 -3.08
CA ALA A 182 -12.37 6.79 -1.89
C ALA A 182 -13.02 6.22 -0.63
N THR A 183 -12.19 6.00 0.37
CA THR A 183 -12.62 5.47 1.66
C THR A 183 -13.82 6.22 2.23
N CYS A 184 -14.65 5.51 2.96
CA CYS A 184 -15.75 6.13 3.68
C CYS A 184 -15.21 7.14 4.72
N PHE A 185 -16.09 7.98 5.26
CA PHE A 185 -15.69 9.06 6.17
C PHE A 185 -14.84 8.55 7.35
N ASN A 186 -15.26 7.46 8.00
CA ASN A 186 -14.55 6.88 9.15
C ASN A 186 -13.16 6.36 8.78
N GLU A 187 -13.05 5.65 7.66
CA GLU A 187 -11.76 5.19 7.16
C GLU A 187 -10.85 6.40 6.86
N ARG A 188 -11.38 7.47 6.24
CA ARG A 188 -10.67 8.74 6.01
C ARG A 188 -10.14 9.35 7.30
N GLU A 189 -10.92 9.33 8.38
CA GLU A 189 -10.45 9.77 9.71
C GLU A 189 -9.26 8.95 10.19
N GLU A 190 -9.33 7.62 10.12
CA GLU A 190 -8.24 6.73 10.57
C GLU A 190 -6.94 6.97 9.80
N ILE A 191 -7.04 7.22 8.49
CA ILE A 191 -5.89 7.55 7.65
C ILE A 191 -5.23 8.86 8.09
N VAL A 192 -6.05 9.88 8.36
CA VAL A 192 -5.55 11.18 8.79
C VAL A 192 -4.95 11.08 10.20
N LYS A 193 -5.59 10.37 11.14
CA LYS A 193 -5.02 10.11 12.47
C LYS A 193 -3.66 9.41 12.37
N TYR A 194 -3.57 8.40 11.52
CA TYR A 194 -2.32 7.71 11.28
C TYR A 194 -1.24 8.63 10.70
N LEU A 195 -1.59 9.54 9.79
CA LEU A 195 -0.67 10.55 9.26
C LEU A 195 -0.23 11.57 10.31
N MET A 196 -1.16 11.98 11.18
CA MET A 196 -0.89 12.85 12.31
C MET A 196 0.13 12.21 13.24
N GLU A 197 -0.09 10.94 13.60
CA GLU A 197 0.86 10.14 14.36
C GLU A 197 2.22 10.13 13.66
N PHE A 198 2.31 9.69 12.41
CA PHE A 198 3.57 9.65 11.66
C PHE A 198 4.29 11.00 11.58
N SER A 199 3.55 12.10 11.63
CA SER A 199 4.07 13.47 11.63
C SER A 199 4.47 13.99 13.02
N GLY A 200 4.44 13.14 14.05
CA GLY A 200 4.76 13.47 15.44
C GLY A 200 3.64 14.24 16.16
N LEU A 201 2.39 14.10 15.73
CA LEU A 201 1.23 14.79 16.27
C LEU A 201 0.36 13.85 17.09
N LYS A 202 -0.43 14.42 18.01
CA LYS A 202 -1.53 13.72 18.66
C LYS A 202 -2.51 13.22 17.60
N ASN A 203 -2.97 11.99 17.73
CA ASN A 203 -3.82 11.29 16.75
C ASN A 203 -5.17 10.85 17.33
N ASP A 204 -5.49 11.25 18.57
CA ASP A 204 -6.79 10.97 19.16
C ASP A 204 -7.93 11.77 18.47
N ALA A 205 -9.17 11.40 18.77
CA ALA A 205 -10.35 12.02 18.15
C ALA A 205 -10.46 13.53 18.43
N ALA A 206 -9.95 14.03 19.55
CA ALA A 206 -9.97 15.46 19.86
C ALA A 206 -8.91 16.22 19.04
N ALA A 207 -7.74 15.62 18.86
CA ALA A 207 -6.69 16.15 17.99
C ALA A 207 -7.16 16.22 16.52
N LEU A 208 -7.85 15.19 16.02
CA LEU A 208 -8.40 15.21 14.66
C LEU A 208 -9.44 16.33 14.47
N LYS A 209 -10.35 16.50 15.44
CA LYS A 209 -11.32 17.61 15.40
C LYS A 209 -10.64 18.98 15.41
N THR A 210 -9.54 19.11 16.15
CA THR A 210 -8.72 20.33 16.17
C THR A 210 -8.09 20.58 14.81
N ALA A 211 -7.53 19.56 14.16
CA ALA A 211 -6.99 19.65 12.80
C ALA A 211 -8.02 20.09 11.76
N VAL A 212 -9.22 19.50 11.76
CA VAL A 212 -10.33 19.91 10.88
C VAL A 212 -10.75 21.35 11.19
N GLY A 213 -10.79 21.74 12.48
CA GLY A 213 -11.09 23.10 12.92
C GLY A 213 -10.08 24.15 12.41
N ILE A 214 -8.79 23.80 12.38
CA ILE A 214 -7.71 24.63 11.84
C ILE A 214 -7.94 24.91 10.35
N VAL A 215 -8.23 23.86 9.56
CA VAL A 215 -8.50 24.04 8.12
C VAL A 215 -9.71 24.93 7.89
N ARG A 216 -10.78 24.71 8.66
CA ARG A 216 -11.99 25.56 8.61
C ARG A 216 -11.68 27.02 8.96
N GLU A 217 -10.78 27.27 9.91
CA GLU A 217 -10.33 28.61 10.25
C GLU A 217 -9.50 29.25 9.12
N TRP A 218 -8.60 28.50 8.50
CA TRP A 218 -7.86 28.96 7.33
C TRP A 218 -8.77 29.37 6.18
N VAL A 219 -9.79 28.56 5.88
CA VAL A 219 -10.83 28.90 4.90
C VAL A 219 -11.55 30.20 5.28
N ARG A 220 -11.99 30.32 6.54
CA ARG A 220 -12.68 31.52 7.05
C ARG A 220 -11.82 32.78 6.94
N LEU A 221 -10.53 32.67 7.17
CA LEU A 221 -9.56 33.78 7.11
C LEU A 221 -9.03 34.03 5.70
N GLY A 222 -9.34 33.17 4.73
CA GLY A 222 -8.86 33.27 3.35
C GLY A 222 -7.36 33.03 3.22
N VAL A 223 -6.78 32.12 4.03
CA VAL A 223 -5.36 31.78 3.96
C VAL A 223 -5.07 31.05 2.64
N GLN A 224 -4.35 31.71 1.74
CA GLN A 224 -4.09 31.19 0.38
C GLN A 224 -2.89 30.24 0.31
N THR A 225 -1.93 30.33 1.24
CA THR A 225 -0.70 29.53 1.17
C THR A 225 -0.31 29.00 2.54
N ILE A 226 -0.30 27.67 2.67
CA ILE A 226 0.16 26.94 3.84
C ILE A 226 1.51 26.31 3.48
N ASP A 227 2.58 26.82 4.09
CA ASP A 227 3.93 26.25 3.98
C ASP A 227 4.32 25.53 5.29
N LEU A 228 5.48 24.88 5.29
CA LEU A 228 5.97 24.13 6.46
C LEU A 228 6.11 25.03 7.70
N ALA A 229 6.50 26.29 7.53
CA ALA A 229 6.69 27.23 8.63
C ALA A 229 5.35 27.63 9.27
N LEU A 230 4.32 27.89 8.47
CA LEU A 230 2.97 28.15 8.96
C LEU A 230 2.40 26.90 9.66
N LEU A 231 2.58 25.72 9.06
CA LEU A 231 2.13 24.47 9.66
C LEU A 231 2.78 24.23 11.03
N ASP A 232 4.10 24.39 11.15
CA ASP A 232 4.83 24.19 12.40
C ASP A 232 4.35 25.16 13.50
N ARG A 233 4.14 26.44 13.17
CA ARG A 233 3.56 27.41 14.11
C ARG A 233 2.16 27.00 14.55
N THR A 234 1.30 26.61 13.60
CA THR A 234 -0.08 26.22 13.88
C THR A 234 -0.14 24.98 14.78
N ILE A 235 0.71 23.98 14.53
CA ILE A 235 0.82 22.78 15.37
C ILE A 235 1.18 23.16 16.81
N GLN A 236 2.09 24.11 16.98
CA GLN A 236 2.51 24.59 18.29
C GLN A 236 1.39 25.36 19.00
N GLU A 237 0.76 26.32 18.31
CA GLU A 237 -0.31 27.17 18.85
C GLU A 237 -1.53 26.36 19.30
N HIS A 238 -1.91 25.32 18.55
CA HIS A 238 -3.03 24.45 18.88
C HIS A 238 -2.63 23.24 19.75
N GLY A 239 -1.37 23.15 20.19
CA GLY A 239 -0.90 22.08 21.07
C GLY A 239 -1.04 20.67 20.48
N LEU A 240 -0.93 20.54 19.15
CA LEU A 240 -1.10 19.28 18.42
C LEU A 240 0.12 18.35 18.49
N LYS A 241 1.28 18.85 18.93
CA LYS A 241 2.49 18.03 19.04
C LYS A 241 2.30 16.89 20.05
N ALA A 242 2.70 15.68 19.68
CA ALA A 242 2.73 14.55 20.60
C ALA A 242 3.77 14.79 21.72
N LEU A 243 3.45 14.34 22.94
CA LEU A 243 4.34 14.49 24.10
C LEU A 243 5.57 13.57 24.01
N VAL A 244 5.42 12.44 23.33
CA VAL A 244 6.51 11.50 23.04
C VAL A 244 6.81 11.62 21.55
N PRO A 245 8.04 12.01 21.16
CA PRO A 245 8.43 11.99 19.76
C PRO A 245 8.27 10.57 19.23
N LEU A 246 7.51 10.41 18.14
CA LEU A 246 7.47 9.11 17.47
C LEU A 246 8.85 8.81 16.90
N GLU A 247 9.27 7.56 17.10
CA GLU A 247 10.42 7.00 16.42
C GLU A 247 10.23 7.23 14.91
N ARG A 248 11.24 7.80 14.25
CA ARG A 248 11.18 7.98 12.80
C ARG A 248 11.03 6.61 12.17
N CYS A 249 10.12 6.52 11.21
CA CYS A 249 9.76 5.28 10.53
C CYS A 249 9.79 5.51 9.01
N VAL A 250 10.23 4.51 8.26
CA VAL A 250 10.01 4.43 6.81
C VAL A 250 8.86 3.47 6.55
N THR A 251 7.89 3.86 5.72
CA THR A 251 6.77 3.00 5.34
C THR A 251 7.00 2.37 3.97
N VAL A 252 6.96 1.04 3.90
CA VAL A 252 7.05 0.28 2.65
C VAL A 252 5.74 -0.46 2.39
N LEU A 253 5.21 -0.30 1.19
CA LEU A 253 4.12 -1.11 0.66
C LEU A 253 4.67 -2.22 -0.22
N LEU A 254 4.50 -3.48 0.18
CA LEU A 254 4.85 -4.67 -0.59
C LEU A 254 3.58 -5.41 -1.04
N THR A 255 3.36 -5.52 -2.35
CA THR A 255 2.15 -6.17 -2.90
C THR A 255 2.48 -7.19 -3.98
N THR A 256 1.97 -8.41 -3.84
CA THR A 256 2.05 -9.46 -4.89
C THR A 256 0.67 -10.00 -5.32
N VAL A 257 -0.38 -9.77 -4.52
CA VAL A 257 -1.72 -10.38 -4.73
C VAL A 257 -2.65 -9.37 -5.42
N LYS A 258 -3.17 -8.41 -4.64
CA LYS A 258 -4.15 -7.42 -5.09
C LYS A 258 -3.71 -6.05 -4.61
N ALA A 259 -3.95 -5.01 -5.44
CA ALA A 259 -3.81 -3.64 -4.97
C ALA A 259 -4.74 -3.43 -3.78
N GLN A 260 -4.16 -3.11 -2.63
CA GLN A 260 -4.91 -2.42 -1.61
C GLN A 260 -4.88 -0.94 -1.95
N ARG A 261 -6.05 -0.31 -1.88
CA ARG A 261 -6.07 1.14 -1.72
C ARG A 261 -5.47 1.42 -0.36
N ILE A 262 -4.19 1.79 -0.34
CA ILE A 262 -3.56 2.30 0.86
C ILE A 262 -3.69 3.81 0.77
N ASP A 263 -4.55 4.38 1.58
CA ASP A 263 -4.80 5.81 1.54
C ASP A 263 -3.67 6.63 2.15
N LEU A 264 -2.73 5.99 2.85
CA LEU A 264 -1.42 6.57 3.12
C LEU A 264 -0.50 6.27 1.95
N LEU A 265 -0.01 7.31 1.27
CA LEU A 265 1.11 7.14 0.34
C LEU A 265 2.34 6.63 1.12
N PRO A 266 2.80 5.39 0.88
CA PRO A 266 4.00 4.87 1.53
C PRO A 266 5.24 5.61 1.03
N ASP A 267 6.32 5.61 1.80
CA ASP A 267 7.59 6.22 1.38
C ASP A 267 8.17 5.44 0.20
N HIS A 268 8.00 4.12 0.20
CA HIS A 268 8.38 3.25 -0.91
C HIS A 268 7.28 2.24 -1.25
N VAL A 269 7.20 1.88 -2.53
CA VAL A 269 6.28 0.85 -3.07
C VAL A 269 7.11 -0.21 -3.79
N ILE A 270 6.84 -1.47 -3.48
CA ILE A 270 7.24 -2.65 -4.25
C ILE A 270 5.95 -3.33 -4.72
N ASP A 271 5.67 -3.23 -6.02
CA ASP A 271 4.49 -3.82 -6.64
C ASP A 271 4.92 -4.90 -7.64
N TRP A 272 4.74 -6.16 -7.23
CA TRP A 272 5.10 -7.32 -8.03
C TRP A 272 3.91 -8.01 -8.67
N ARG A 273 2.70 -7.44 -8.65
CA ARG A 273 1.50 -8.13 -9.17
C ARG A 273 1.64 -8.58 -10.63
N ASP A 274 2.34 -7.81 -11.45
CA ASP A 274 2.58 -8.13 -12.86
C ASP A 274 3.75 -9.12 -13.09
N ARG A 275 4.39 -9.54 -11.99
CA ARG A 275 5.45 -10.57 -11.96
C ARG A 275 4.92 -11.98 -11.72
N PHE A 276 3.63 -12.13 -11.35
CA PHE A 276 3.00 -13.42 -11.07
C PHE A 276 1.95 -13.80 -12.13
N ASP A 277 1.90 -15.08 -12.46
CA ASP A 277 0.92 -15.68 -13.36
C ASP A 277 -0.40 -15.95 -12.64
N GLY A 278 -1.54 -15.68 -13.27
CA GLY A 278 -2.87 -16.04 -12.78
C GLY A 278 -3.96 -15.00 -13.07
N PRO A 279 -5.21 -15.23 -12.60
CA PRO A 279 -6.34 -14.38 -12.90
C PRO A 279 -6.12 -12.94 -12.39
N ALA A 280 -6.62 -11.95 -13.14
CA ALA A 280 -6.32 -10.53 -12.91
C ALA A 280 -6.63 -10.00 -11.50
N ASN A 281 -7.55 -10.65 -10.77
CA ASN A 281 -8.06 -10.18 -9.48
C ASN A 281 -7.30 -10.72 -8.26
N GLU A 282 -6.63 -11.87 -8.40
CA GLU A 282 -5.96 -12.55 -7.27
C GLU A 282 -4.48 -12.86 -7.58
N LYS A 283 -4.14 -13.07 -8.86
CA LYS A 283 -2.85 -13.59 -9.35
C LYS A 283 -2.49 -14.94 -8.67
N GLY A 284 -1.96 -15.89 -9.42
CA GLY A 284 -1.55 -17.20 -8.90
C GLY A 284 -0.22 -17.15 -8.15
N HIS A 285 0.21 -18.29 -7.61
CA HIS A 285 1.41 -18.40 -6.78
C HIS A 285 2.73 -18.48 -7.57
N ALA A 286 2.65 -18.81 -8.87
CA ALA A 286 3.81 -18.88 -9.74
C ALA A 286 4.27 -17.48 -10.17
N VAL A 287 5.57 -17.21 -10.05
CA VAL A 287 6.19 -16.12 -10.79
C VAL A 287 6.17 -16.45 -12.28
N ARG A 288 6.11 -15.42 -13.12
CA ARG A 288 6.19 -15.60 -14.57
C ARG A 288 7.50 -16.31 -14.95
N HIS A 289 7.46 -17.08 -16.03
CA HIS A 289 8.63 -17.83 -16.53
C HIS A 289 9.87 -16.96 -16.80
N ASP A 290 9.70 -15.66 -17.07
CA ASP A 290 10.76 -14.70 -17.33
C ASP A 290 11.21 -13.91 -16.09
N VAL A 291 10.76 -14.30 -14.90
CA VAL A 291 11.09 -13.65 -13.62
C VAL A 291 11.73 -14.64 -12.66
N SER A 292 12.87 -14.24 -12.10
CA SER A 292 13.63 -15.00 -11.11
C SER A 292 13.53 -14.35 -9.73
N TRP A 293 13.21 -15.17 -8.71
CA TRP A 293 13.21 -14.72 -7.32
C TRP A 293 14.57 -14.14 -6.89
N ASN A 294 15.67 -14.79 -7.27
CA ASN A 294 17.01 -14.42 -6.79
C ASN A 294 17.74 -13.43 -7.71
N GLU A 295 17.41 -13.38 -9.00
CA GLU A 295 18.09 -12.50 -9.96
C GLU A 295 17.32 -11.20 -10.22
N ASP A 296 15.99 -11.17 -10.02
CA ASP A 296 15.17 -9.98 -10.21
C ASP A 296 14.62 -9.44 -8.89
N LEU A 297 13.88 -10.26 -8.14
CA LEU A 297 13.08 -9.80 -7.00
C LEU A 297 13.94 -9.50 -5.75
N LEU A 298 14.92 -10.36 -5.44
CA LEU A 298 15.81 -10.16 -4.30
C LEU A 298 16.69 -8.90 -4.47
N PRO A 299 17.32 -8.65 -5.62
CA PRO A 299 18.03 -7.39 -5.86
C PRO A 299 17.16 -6.15 -5.71
N GLU A 300 15.88 -6.19 -6.09
CA GLU A 300 14.97 -5.06 -5.91
C GLU A 300 14.73 -4.73 -4.43
N LEU A 301 14.60 -5.75 -3.57
CA LEU A 301 14.50 -5.58 -2.12
C LEU A 301 15.80 -5.04 -1.51
N LEU A 302 16.96 -5.50 -1.97
CA LEU A 302 18.26 -5.00 -1.51
C LEU A 302 18.52 -3.56 -1.98
N ALA A 303 18.07 -3.21 -3.18
CA ALA A 303 18.11 -1.83 -3.67
C ALA A 303 17.17 -0.92 -2.88
N LEU A 304 16.02 -1.43 -2.45
CA LEU A 304 15.13 -0.72 -1.53
C LEU A 304 15.81 -0.47 -0.18
N GLU A 305 16.42 -1.49 0.42
CA GLU A 305 17.15 -1.35 1.68
C GLU A 305 18.26 -0.30 1.57
N SER A 306 19.04 -0.33 0.48
CA SER A 306 20.07 0.69 0.21
C SER A 306 19.51 2.12 0.21
N ARG A 307 18.36 2.34 -0.45
CA ARG A 307 17.70 3.66 -0.47
C ARG A 307 17.25 4.09 0.92
N VAL A 308 16.68 3.17 1.71
CA VAL A 308 16.26 3.45 3.09
C VAL A 308 17.46 3.79 3.97
N ALA A 309 18.59 3.10 3.80
CA ALA A 309 19.80 3.37 4.56
C ALA A 309 20.39 4.76 4.27
N GLU A 310 20.24 5.28 3.04
CA GLU A 310 20.64 6.63 2.66
C GLU A 310 19.76 7.72 3.31
N GLU A 311 18.49 7.40 3.62
CA GLU A 311 17.55 8.24 4.36
C GLU A 311 17.92 8.27 5.86
N ARG A 312 18.99 9.02 6.18
CA ARG A 312 19.64 9.06 7.51
C ARG A 312 18.66 9.03 8.71
N GLY A 313 18.89 8.08 9.60
CA GLY A 313 18.38 8.10 10.98
C GLY A 313 17.06 7.37 11.22
N CYS A 314 16.70 6.43 10.35
CA CYS A 314 15.51 5.59 10.51
C CYS A 314 15.89 4.11 10.58
N GLN A 315 15.64 3.46 11.72
CA GLN A 315 15.82 2.00 11.89
C GLN A 315 14.49 1.27 11.86
N LEU A 316 13.38 1.96 12.14
CA LEU A 316 12.05 1.40 12.08
C LEU A 316 11.53 1.39 10.64
N VAL A 317 11.18 0.20 10.15
CA VAL A 317 10.58 0.00 8.82
C VAL A 317 9.20 -0.62 9.01
N ARG A 318 8.17 0.13 8.67
CA ARG A 318 6.78 -0.31 8.74
C ARG A 318 6.36 -0.89 7.40
N LEU A 319 6.01 -2.17 7.42
CA LEU A 319 5.67 -2.95 6.25
C LEU A 319 4.16 -3.18 6.17
N ARG A 320 3.60 -2.90 5.00
CA ARG A 320 2.17 -3.10 4.68
C ARG A 320 1.99 -3.75 3.32
N GLY A 321 0.80 -4.28 3.08
CA GLY A 321 0.35 -4.78 1.78
C GLY A 321 -0.11 -6.23 1.79
N LEU A 322 -0.59 -6.70 0.63
CA LEU A 322 -1.04 -8.08 0.44
C LEU A 322 -0.04 -8.82 -0.44
N SER A 323 0.74 -9.67 0.20
CA SER A 323 1.83 -10.40 -0.44
C SER A 323 1.89 -11.85 0.01
N ARG A 324 2.41 -12.70 -0.88
CA ARG A 324 2.70 -14.12 -0.62
C ARG A 324 3.78 -14.27 0.45
N LEU A 325 3.78 -15.40 1.14
CA LEU A 325 4.67 -15.65 2.28
C LEU A 325 6.15 -15.54 1.87
N SER A 326 6.53 -16.01 0.67
CA SER A 326 7.91 -15.86 0.18
C SER A 326 8.36 -14.40 0.09
N ALA A 327 7.50 -13.49 -0.37
CA ALA A 327 7.81 -12.06 -0.42
C ALA A 327 8.06 -11.48 0.99
N TRP A 328 7.31 -11.95 1.99
CA TRP A 328 7.52 -11.57 3.39
C TRP A 328 8.86 -12.07 3.96
N PHE A 329 9.25 -13.33 3.65
CA PHE A 329 10.58 -13.82 3.99
C PHE A 329 11.69 -12.97 3.36
N GLY A 330 11.55 -12.66 2.07
CA GLY A 330 12.53 -11.85 1.33
C GLY A 330 12.72 -10.47 1.92
N ILE A 331 11.62 -9.72 2.17
CA ILE A 331 11.72 -8.37 2.73
C ILE A 331 12.25 -8.38 4.17
N GLY A 332 11.87 -9.38 4.97
CA GLY A 332 12.45 -9.59 6.29
C GLY A 332 13.97 -9.76 6.21
N ARG A 333 14.44 -10.61 5.30
CA ARG A 333 15.88 -10.88 5.10
C ARG A 333 16.66 -9.67 4.60
N ALA A 334 16.06 -8.84 3.73
CA ALA A 334 16.67 -7.60 3.26
C ALA A 334 16.87 -6.63 4.43
N PHE A 335 15.81 -6.39 5.20
CA PHE A 335 15.85 -5.54 6.39
C PHE A 335 16.18 -6.35 7.66
N SER A 336 17.37 -6.95 7.70
CA SER A 336 17.73 -7.92 8.77
C SER A 336 17.98 -7.30 10.16
N GLU A 337 17.80 -8.11 11.20
CA GLU A 337 18.10 -7.74 12.60
C GLU A 337 19.58 -7.34 12.77
N ASN A 338 20.49 -8.03 12.06
CA ASN A 338 21.92 -7.72 12.09
C ASN A 338 22.27 -6.33 11.53
N ALA A 339 21.46 -5.80 10.62
CA ALA A 339 21.56 -4.44 10.12
C ALA A 339 20.89 -3.41 11.05
N ARG A 340 20.40 -3.85 12.22
CA ARG A 340 19.73 -3.04 13.26
C ARG A 340 18.40 -2.45 12.84
N TYR A 341 17.74 -3.04 11.84
CA TYR A 341 16.36 -2.67 11.53
C TYR A 341 15.41 -3.20 12.59
N VAL A 342 14.37 -2.42 12.87
CA VAL A 342 13.16 -2.87 13.56
C VAL A 342 12.05 -2.93 12.53
N LEU A 343 11.40 -4.08 12.39
CA LEU A 343 10.27 -4.25 11.48
C LEU A 343 8.97 -4.09 12.22
N GLU A 344 8.04 -3.35 11.63
CA GLU A 344 6.68 -3.27 12.13
C GLU A 344 5.69 -3.70 11.04
N VAL A 345 5.01 -4.83 11.24
CA VAL A 345 4.20 -5.49 10.22
C VAL A 345 2.73 -5.40 10.60
N ASP A 346 1.88 -4.99 9.66
CA ASP A 346 0.42 -5.04 9.83
C ASP A 346 -0.08 -6.49 9.75
N GLN A 347 -0.50 -7.02 10.90
CA GLN A 347 -1.15 -8.32 11.04
C GLN A 347 -2.58 -8.12 11.53
N LYS A 348 -3.56 -8.41 10.66
CA LYS A 348 -5.00 -8.29 10.98
C LYS A 348 -5.38 -6.90 11.52
N GLY A 349 -4.77 -5.82 11.01
CA GLY A 349 -5.03 -4.45 11.45
C GLY A 349 -4.27 -4.03 12.72
N GLN A 350 -3.39 -4.89 13.23
CA GLN A 350 -2.51 -4.57 14.35
C GLN A 350 -1.06 -4.50 13.89
N LEU A 351 -0.34 -3.49 14.36
CA LEU A 351 1.08 -3.30 14.05
C LEU A 351 1.93 -4.09 15.04
N TRP A 352 2.57 -5.15 14.57
CA TRP A 352 3.45 -6.01 15.37
C TRP A 352 4.90 -5.67 15.11
N ARG A 353 5.71 -5.48 16.17
CA ARG A 353 7.11 -5.05 16.06
C ARG A 353 8.11 -6.16 16.32
N SER A 354 9.23 -6.15 15.60
CA SER A 354 10.31 -7.13 15.72
C SER A 354 11.17 -7.00 16.98
N ASP A 355 11.12 -5.84 17.64
CA ASP A 355 11.81 -5.55 18.90
C ASP A 355 10.93 -5.84 20.14
N THR A 356 9.75 -6.44 19.95
CA THR A 356 8.91 -6.89 21.06
C THR A 356 9.56 -8.06 21.78
N GLU A 357 9.53 -8.06 23.12
CA GLU A 357 9.98 -9.20 23.91
C GLU A 357 9.20 -10.48 23.52
N PRO A 358 9.89 -11.61 23.29
CA PRO A 358 9.24 -12.85 22.87
C PRO A 358 8.37 -13.42 23.99
N SER A 359 7.22 -13.97 23.60
CA SER A 359 6.32 -14.72 24.47
C SER A 359 7.04 -15.92 25.09
N GLU A 360 6.97 -16.05 26.42
CA GLU A 360 7.48 -17.22 27.12
C GLU A 360 6.54 -18.43 26.97
N ASP A 361 5.25 -18.19 26.69
CA ASP A 361 4.21 -19.22 26.63
C ASP A 361 4.21 -20.00 25.31
N LEU A 362 4.53 -19.34 24.19
CA LEU A 362 4.58 -20.00 22.89
C LEU A 362 5.86 -20.83 22.78
N LYS A 363 5.72 -22.14 22.57
CA LYS A 363 6.83 -23.05 22.30
C LYS A 363 6.61 -23.76 20.97
N LEU A 364 7.66 -23.85 20.17
CA LEU A 364 7.71 -24.78 19.05
C LEU A 364 8.20 -26.14 19.54
N LEU A 365 7.59 -27.19 19.03
CA LEU A 365 7.87 -28.58 19.37
C LEU A 365 8.28 -29.31 18.08
N PRO A 366 9.49 -29.91 18.04
CA PRO A 366 9.86 -30.78 16.94
C PRO A 366 9.01 -32.06 17.00
N LEU A 367 8.53 -32.49 15.85
CA LEU A 367 7.89 -33.80 15.67
C LEU A 367 8.94 -34.84 15.24
N GLU A 368 8.48 -35.95 14.66
CA GLU A 368 9.34 -37.00 14.13
C GLU A 368 10.16 -36.52 12.92
N GLU A 369 11.37 -37.07 12.80
CA GLU A 369 12.22 -36.89 11.62
C GLU A 369 11.90 -37.96 10.58
N TYR A 370 11.72 -37.56 9.33
CA TYR A 370 11.47 -38.49 8.22
C TYR A 370 12.69 -38.58 7.30
N GLU A 371 12.88 -39.75 6.69
CA GLU A 371 13.96 -40.04 5.73
C GLU A 371 13.41 -40.17 4.30
N PHE A 372 14.19 -39.69 3.34
CA PHE A 372 13.88 -39.67 1.91
C PHE A 372 15.13 -39.96 1.07
N ASP A 373 14.92 -40.36 -0.18
CA ASP A 373 15.99 -40.64 -1.15
C ASP A 373 16.45 -39.35 -1.88
N GLY A 374 16.86 -38.33 -1.12
CA GLY A 374 17.35 -37.05 -1.63
C GLY A 374 18.85 -36.81 -1.36
N PRO A 375 19.40 -35.65 -1.77
CA PRO A 375 20.81 -35.34 -1.57
C PRO A 375 21.17 -35.22 -0.08
N PRO A 376 22.25 -35.87 0.40
CA PRO A 376 22.62 -35.90 1.82
C PRO A 376 23.02 -34.52 2.40
N GLU A 377 23.32 -33.54 1.55
CA GLU A 377 23.61 -32.17 1.95
C GLU A 377 22.37 -31.26 2.03
N VAL A 378 21.18 -31.75 1.68
CA VAL A 378 19.92 -30.98 1.67
C VAL A 378 18.89 -31.56 2.63
N VAL A 379 18.52 -30.77 3.63
CA VAL A 379 17.46 -31.14 4.58
C VAL A 379 16.24 -30.24 4.42
N ALA A 380 15.08 -30.68 4.89
CA ALA A 380 13.83 -29.93 4.86
C ALA A 380 13.31 -29.65 6.28
N VAL A 381 12.71 -28.48 6.48
CA VAL A 381 12.01 -28.12 7.71
C VAL A 381 10.62 -27.61 7.35
N GLY A 382 9.59 -28.20 7.95
CA GLY A 382 8.21 -27.78 7.81
C GLY A 382 7.65 -27.20 9.10
N ILE A 383 7.15 -25.97 9.06
CA ILE A 383 6.60 -25.25 10.22
C ILE A 383 5.09 -25.03 10.05
N SER A 384 4.29 -25.69 10.89
CA SER A 384 2.83 -25.73 10.83
C SER A 384 2.18 -24.90 11.93
N ILE A 385 1.64 -23.73 11.59
CA ILE A 385 0.99 -22.81 12.54
C ILE A 385 -0.51 -22.68 12.28
N SER A 386 -0.89 -22.35 11.04
CA SER A 386 -2.30 -22.15 10.68
C SER A 386 -3.02 -23.48 10.45
N ASP A 387 -2.33 -24.44 9.85
CA ASP A 387 -2.81 -25.80 9.58
C ASP A 387 -1.61 -26.75 9.42
N SER A 388 -1.88 -28.04 9.16
CA SER A 388 -0.87 -29.05 8.89
C SER A 388 -0.36 -28.98 7.44
N LEU A 389 0.96 -28.90 7.25
CA LEU A 389 1.64 -29.05 5.95
C LEU A 389 2.23 -30.46 5.75
N ASP A 390 2.03 -31.35 6.73
CA ASP A 390 2.69 -32.64 6.83
C ASP A 390 2.53 -33.50 5.57
N GLU A 391 1.29 -33.80 5.18
CA GLU A 391 1.00 -34.69 4.04
C GLU A 391 1.56 -34.12 2.73
N ASP A 392 1.32 -32.84 2.46
CA ASP A 392 1.75 -32.17 1.24
C ASP A 392 3.28 -32.13 1.11
N VAL A 393 3.99 -31.82 2.20
CA VAL A 393 5.46 -31.76 2.19
C VAL A 393 6.08 -33.15 2.07
N ARG A 394 5.56 -34.15 2.78
CA ARG A 394 6.04 -35.53 2.62
C ARG A 394 5.82 -36.04 1.20
N HIS A 395 4.65 -35.76 0.61
CA HIS A 395 4.35 -36.12 -0.77
C HIS A 395 5.31 -35.44 -1.74
N HIS A 396 5.51 -34.13 -1.61
CA HIS A 396 6.43 -33.35 -2.43
C HIS A 396 7.88 -33.85 -2.36
N LEU A 397 8.40 -34.12 -1.16
CA LEU A 397 9.77 -34.61 -0.99
C LEU A 397 9.95 -36.02 -1.54
N ALA A 398 8.94 -36.89 -1.40
CA ALA A 398 8.96 -38.23 -1.96
C ALA A 398 8.94 -38.23 -3.50
N SER A 399 8.15 -37.34 -4.12
CA SER A 399 8.06 -37.25 -5.58
C SER A 399 9.29 -36.59 -6.20
N THR A 400 9.79 -35.52 -5.60
CA THR A 400 10.89 -34.72 -6.15
C THR A 400 12.28 -35.20 -5.75
N ARG A 401 12.40 -35.97 -4.66
CA ARG A 401 13.67 -36.39 -4.07
C ARG A 401 14.60 -35.21 -3.75
N SER A 402 14.02 -34.10 -3.31
CA SER A 402 14.73 -32.82 -3.16
C SER A 402 15.47 -32.65 -1.82
N ALA A 403 15.17 -33.45 -0.81
CA ALA A 403 15.87 -33.48 0.48
C ALA A 403 15.94 -34.91 1.03
N TRP A 404 16.94 -35.22 1.85
CA TRP A 404 17.12 -36.56 2.43
C TRP A 404 16.48 -36.71 3.83
N LYS A 405 16.28 -35.61 4.55
CA LYS A 405 15.65 -35.56 5.87
C LYS A 405 14.62 -34.45 5.95
N LEU A 406 13.55 -34.69 6.70
CA LEU A 406 12.54 -33.69 7.05
C LEU A 406 12.38 -33.60 8.57
N LEU A 407 12.33 -32.38 9.10
CA LEU A 407 11.86 -32.07 10.45
C LEU A 407 10.55 -31.30 10.36
N LEU A 408 9.49 -31.84 10.96
CA LEU A 408 8.24 -31.10 11.15
C LEU A 408 8.22 -30.41 12.52
N VAL A 409 7.65 -29.22 12.58
CA VAL A 409 7.61 -28.37 13.76
C VAL A 409 6.21 -27.81 13.94
N GLU A 410 5.67 -27.94 15.15
CA GLU A 410 4.33 -27.46 15.52
C GLU A 410 4.36 -26.65 16.82
N PRO A 411 3.39 -25.75 17.05
CA PRO A 411 3.28 -25.03 18.30
C PRO A 411 2.77 -25.94 19.42
N ASN A 412 3.07 -25.59 20.67
CA ASN A 412 2.48 -26.18 21.89
C ASN A 412 1.00 -25.78 22.11
N ARG A 413 0.34 -25.31 21.06
CA ARG A 413 -1.04 -24.81 21.04
C ARG A 413 -1.78 -25.41 19.85
N PRO A 414 -3.12 -25.46 19.85
CA PRO A 414 -3.88 -25.83 18.67
C PRO A 414 -3.52 -24.93 17.48
N LYS A 415 -3.30 -25.55 16.32
CA LYS A 415 -3.12 -24.85 15.04
C LYS A 415 -4.39 -24.07 14.70
N GLY A 416 -4.23 -22.97 13.97
CA GLY A 416 -5.35 -22.15 13.50
C GLY A 416 -5.11 -20.66 13.60
N HIS A 417 -6.14 -19.88 13.25
CA HIS A 417 -6.09 -18.42 13.18
C HIS A 417 -5.69 -17.74 14.49
N ASP A 418 -5.94 -18.37 15.63
CA ASP A 418 -5.69 -17.84 16.97
C ASP A 418 -4.45 -18.47 17.64
N CYS A 419 -3.63 -19.22 16.90
CA CYS A 419 -2.38 -19.77 17.44
C CYS A 419 -1.38 -18.67 17.81
N ILE A 420 -1.27 -17.64 16.95
CA ILE A 420 -0.39 -16.47 17.11
C ILE A 420 -1.29 -15.24 17.23
N VAL A 421 -1.36 -14.66 18.43
CA VAL A 421 -2.31 -13.58 18.74
C VAL A 421 -1.64 -12.25 19.04
N SER A 422 -0.31 -12.21 19.10
CA SER A 422 0.45 -11.03 19.49
C SER A 422 1.80 -10.95 18.78
N ALA A 423 2.40 -9.76 18.79
CA ALA A 423 3.78 -9.55 18.36
C ALA A 423 4.75 -10.45 19.14
N ALA A 424 4.57 -10.57 20.46
CA ALA A 424 5.40 -11.42 21.33
C ALA A 424 5.40 -12.89 20.87
N ASP A 425 4.23 -13.44 20.50
CA ASP A 425 4.13 -14.80 19.95
C ASP A 425 4.85 -14.91 18.60
N ALA A 426 4.70 -13.92 17.70
CA ALA A 426 5.36 -13.93 16.40
C ALA A 426 6.90 -13.88 16.51
N ILE A 427 7.45 -13.15 17.49
CA ILE A 427 8.90 -13.13 17.75
C ILE A 427 9.37 -14.43 18.39
N ALA A 428 8.60 -15.00 19.32
CA ALA A 428 8.90 -16.32 19.86
C ALA A 428 8.93 -17.40 18.75
N LEU A 429 7.99 -17.36 17.81
CA LEU A 429 7.97 -18.21 16.60
C LEU A 429 9.25 -18.01 15.77
N ALA A 430 9.60 -16.78 15.43
CA ALA A 430 10.76 -16.48 14.59
C ALA A 430 12.09 -16.96 15.20
N ARG A 431 12.32 -16.62 16.48
CA ARG A 431 13.55 -17.00 17.20
C ARG A 431 13.68 -18.51 17.36
N GLN A 432 12.60 -19.19 17.74
CA GLN A 432 12.61 -20.65 17.89
C GLN A 432 12.80 -21.36 16.54
N SER A 433 12.17 -20.85 15.47
CA SER A 433 12.34 -21.38 14.11
C SER A 433 13.80 -21.30 13.67
N LYS A 434 14.47 -20.16 13.88
CA LYS A 434 15.90 -19.99 13.57
C LYS A 434 16.75 -21.04 14.27
N GLU A 435 16.58 -21.19 15.58
CA GLU A 435 17.39 -22.14 16.37
C GLU A 435 17.14 -23.59 15.95
N MET A 436 15.88 -23.97 15.70
CA MET A 436 15.54 -25.33 15.24
C MET A 436 16.12 -25.62 13.85
N ILE A 437 15.96 -24.70 12.89
CA ILE A 437 16.52 -24.86 11.55
C ILE A 437 18.04 -25.00 11.62
N ARG A 438 18.72 -24.14 12.39
CA ARG A 438 20.18 -24.17 12.54
C ARG A 438 20.66 -25.45 13.22
N ALA A 439 19.98 -25.87 14.28
CA ALA A 439 20.30 -27.10 15.00
C ALA A 439 20.13 -28.33 14.10
N PHE A 440 19.05 -28.41 13.34
CA PHE A 440 18.76 -29.51 12.43
C PHE A 440 19.76 -29.60 11.28
N ALA A 441 20.05 -28.48 10.61
CA ALA A 441 21.06 -28.42 9.57
C ALA A 441 22.44 -28.86 10.09
N ARG A 442 22.83 -28.39 11.28
CA ARG A 442 24.12 -28.76 11.90
C ARG A 442 24.18 -30.23 12.30
N LYS A 443 23.11 -30.78 12.90
CA LYS A 443 23.01 -32.19 13.30
C LYS A 443 23.31 -33.11 12.12
N HIS A 444 22.85 -32.71 10.94
CA HIS A 444 22.89 -33.50 9.72
C HIS A 444 23.98 -33.06 8.72
N GLY A 445 24.83 -32.10 9.08
CA GLY A 445 25.89 -31.59 8.20
C GLY A 445 25.38 -30.96 6.90
N ALA A 446 24.14 -30.48 6.89
CA ALA A 446 23.48 -29.96 5.70
C ALA A 446 24.08 -28.62 5.25
N LYS A 447 24.20 -28.42 3.93
CA LYS A 447 24.62 -27.16 3.31
C LYS A 447 23.43 -26.31 2.87
N GLN A 448 22.26 -26.93 2.75
CA GLN A 448 21.03 -26.25 2.35
C GLN A 448 19.83 -26.79 3.14
N VAL A 449 18.92 -25.89 3.48
CA VAL A 449 17.63 -26.20 4.08
C VAL A 449 16.51 -25.78 3.15
N LEU A 450 15.56 -26.67 2.85
CA LEU A 450 14.28 -26.34 2.24
C LEU A 450 13.30 -25.97 3.35
N LEU A 451 12.83 -24.73 3.39
CA LEU A 451 11.93 -24.23 4.42
C LEU A 451 10.50 -24.14 3.87
N PHE A 452 9.61 -24.94 4.45
CA PHE A 452 8.16 -24.92 4.21
C PHE A 452 7.48 -24.27 5.42
N TYR A 453 6.61 -23.30 5.18
CA TYR A 453 5.97 -22.54 6.25
C TYR A 453 4.49 -22.28 5.94
N LEU A 454 3.63 -22.65 6.89
CA LEU A 454 2.20 -22.38 6.83
C LEU A 454 1.77 -21.64 8.10
N GLY A 455 1.69 -20.31 8.03
CA GLY A 455 1.41 -19.47 9.18
C GLY A 455 1.10 -18.01 8.83
N PRO A 456 1.02 -17.13 9.83
CA PRO A 456 0.79 -15.70 9.61
C PRO A 456 1.93 -15.03 8.83
N LEU A 457 1.58 -13.97 8.08
CA LEU A 457 2.54 -13.19 7.28
C LEU A 457 3.64 -12.53 8.12
N SER A 458 3.29 -12.09 9.32
CA SER A 458 4.25 -11.51 10.28
C SER A 458 5.28 -12.54 10.72
N GLY A 459 4.88 -13.80 10.91
CA GLY A 459 5.79 -14.90 11.21
C GLY A 459 6.78 -15.15 10.06
N ALA A 460 6.32 -15.19 8.80
CA ALA A 460 7.21 -15.30 7.64
C ALA A 460 8.21 -14.13 7.57
N CYS A 461 7.72 -12.91 7.79
CA CYS A 461 8.56 -11.71 7.79
C CYS A 461 9.62 -11.74 8.90
N PHE A 462 9.22 -12.03 10.14
CA PHE A 462 10.13 -12.07 11.28
C PHE A 462 11.09 -13.25 11.22
N ILE A 463 10.69 -14.41 10.69
CA ILE A 463 11.66 -15.49 10.43
C ILE A 463 12.71 -14.99 9.44
N GLY A 464 12.31 -14.43 8.29
CA GLY A 464 13.25 -13.85 7.31
C GLY A 464 14.21 -12.82 7.94
N HIS A 465 13.68 -11.96 8.81
CA HIS A 465 14.42 -10.94 9.57
C HIS A 465 15.55 -11.49 10.42
N VAL A 466 15.38 -12.70 10.98
CA VAL A 466 16.36 -13.35 11.86
C VAL A 466 17.15 -14.47 11.17
N LEU A 467 16.96 -14.76 9.87
CA LEU A 467 17.69 -15.82 9.14
C LEU A 467 19.17 -15.47 8.82
N ASN A 468 19.78 -14.53 9.55
CA ASN A 468 21.20 -14.25 9.48
C ASN A 468 22.04 -15.36 10.17
N ALA A 469 23.21 -15.65 9.61
CA ALA A 469 24.21 -16.57 10.17
C ALA A 469 23.71 -18.02 10.41
N MET A 470 22.97 -18.58 9.45
CA MET A 470 22.43 -19.95 9.54
C MET A 470 23.46 -21.06 9.31
N GLY A 471 24.58 -20.77 8.64
CA GLY A 471 25.60 -21.76 8.28
C GLY A 471 25.22 -22.69 7.12
N ALA A 472 23.93 -22.84 6.83
CA ALA A 472 23.38 -23.42 5.61
C ALA A 472 22.56 -22.35 4.85
N ARG A 473 22.48 -22.48 3.52
CA ARG A 473 21.59 -21.63 2.70
C ARG A 473 20.14 -22.04 2.95
N VAL A 474 19.22 -21.08 3.05
CA VAL A 474 17.81 -21.40 3.29
C VAL A 474 17.00 -21.12 2.03
N GLN A 475 16.54 -22.19 1.38
CA GLN A 475 15.62 -22.11 0.24
C GLN A 475 14.19 -22.06 0.77
N ILE A 476 13.52 -20.93 0.56
CA ILE A 476 12.09 -20.81 0.83
C ILE A 476 11.33 -21.59 -0.25
N MET A 477 10.33 -22.37 0.18
CA MET A 477 9.46 -23.15 -0.69
C MET A 477 8.07 -22.51 -0.72
N GLU A 478 7.60 -22.12 -1.92
CA GLU A 478 6.28 -21.52 -2.13
C GLU A 478 5.28 -22.61 -2.54
N TYR A 479 4.12 -22.62 -1.92
CA TYR A 479 3.02 -23.52 -2.26
C TYR A 479 2.35 -23.11 -3.58
N GLN A 480 2.04 -24.08 -4.43
CA GLN A 480 1.39 -23.88 -5.73
C GLN A 480 0.20 -24.84 -5.86
N ASP A 481 -1.00 -24.34 -5.57
CA ASP A 481 -2.31 -25.05 -5.51
C ASP A 481 -2.63 -25.96 -6.72
N SER A 482 -1.96 -25.80 -7.86
CA SER A 482 -2.37 -26.40 -9.14
C SER A 482 -1.27 -27.18 -9.87
N THR A 483 -0.17 -27.51 -9.20
CA THR A 483 0.96 -28.21 -9.82
C THR A 483 1.37 -29.45 -9.04
N ASP A 484 1.77 -30.51 -9.75
CA ASP A 484 2.61 -31.58 -9.20
C ASP A 484 4.00 -31.41 -9.83
N PRO A 485 5.04 -31.02 -9.06
CA PRO A 485 5.06 -30.93 -7.60
C PRO A 485 4.32 -29.72 -6.98
N THR A 486 3.73 -29.91 -5.79
CA THR A 486 2.89 -28.96 -5.02
C THR A 486 3.63 -27.72 -4.51
N TYR A 487 4.96 -27.75 -4.49
CA TYR A 487 5.81 -26.65 -4.03
C TYR A 487 6.87 -26.32 -5.08
N ALA A 488 7.24 -25.05 -5.15
CA ALA A 488 8.32 -24.57 -6.01
C ALA A 488 9.35 -23.75 -5.19
N PRO A 489 10.63 -23.79 -5.58
CA PRO A 489 11.66 -22.97 -4.94
C PRO A 489 11.40 -21.48 -5.21
N ALA A 490 11.37 -20.69 -4.14
CA ALA A 490 11.33 -19.23 -4.16
C ALA A 490 12.72 -18.63 -3.85
N PHE A 491 12.81 -17.73 -2.88
CA PHE A 491 14.08 -17.12 -2.48
C PHE A 491 15.08 -18.12 -1.88
N LEU A 492 16.36 -17.92 -2.19
CA LEU A 492 17.49 -18.56 -1.54
C LEU A 492 18.21 -17.52 -0.66
N LEU A 493 18.05 -17.64 0.66
CA LEU A 493 18.41 -16.61 1.67
C LEU A 493 19.67 -16.90 2.49
#